data_AF-A0A8I2D7L8-F1
#
_entry.id   AF-A0A8I2D7L8-F1
#
_cell.length_a   1.000
_cell.length_b   1.000
_cell.length_c   1.000
_cell.angle_alpha   90.00
_cell.angle_beta   90.00
_cell.angle_gamma   90.00
#
_symmetry.space_group_name_H-M   'P 1'
#
loop_
_entity.id
_entity.type
_entity.pdbx_description
1 polymer ?
#
loop_
_entity_poly.entity_id
_entity_poly.type
_entity_poly.pdbx_seq_one_letter_code
_entity_poly.pdbx_strand_id
1 'polypeptide(L)' 'MNNKRLQPYAVYSDGKGNIYEDRSLFAVGRSGHEFYPLYLDEMIPLPEGSDLFELPGRKTV' A
#
# COMPACT_ATOMS: atom_id res chain seq x y z
N MET A 1 -19.72 6.52 -19.69
CA MET A 1 -19.55 6.96 -18.28
C MET A 1 -18.10 6.69 -17.91
N ASN A 2 -17.34 7.70 -17.46
CA ASN A 2 -15.95 7.49 -17.06
C ASN A 2 -15.91 6.79 -15.71
N ASN A 3 -15.55 5.50 -15.69
CA ASN A 3 -15.22 4.80 -14.45
C ASN A 3 -13.85 5.30 -13.97
N LYS A 4 -13.85 6.27 -13.05
CA LYS A 4 -12.63 6.74 -12.40
C LYS A 4 -12.16 5.67 -11.42
N ARG A 5 -11.03 5.03 -11.71
CA ARG A 5 -10.38 4.05 -10.82
C ARG A 5 -9.73 4.79 -9.65
N LEU A 6 -9.82 4.21 -8.45
CA LEU A 6 -9.28 4.81 -7.23
C LEU A 6 -7.85 4.32 -7.00
N GLN A 7 -6.90 5.26 -6.86
CA GLN A 7 -5.52 4.96 -6.50
C GLN A 7 -5.34 5.11 -4.98
N PRO A 8 -4.88 4.06 -4.27
CA PRO A 8 -4.59 4.17 -2.85
C PRO A 8 -3.26 4.91 -2.61
N TYR A 9 -3.11 5.46 -1.41
CA TYR A 9 -1.86 6.07 -0.96
C TYR A 9 -0.88 5.01 -0.44
N ALA A 10 0.41 5.32 -0.49
CA ALA A 10 1.42 4.48 0.15
C ALA A 10 1.24 4.51 1.67
N VAL A 11 1.53 3.37 2.32
CA VAL A 11 1.55 3.28 3.78
C VAL A 11 2.96 3.06 4.29
N TYR A 12 3.27 3.61 5.46
CA TYR A 12 4.57 3.45 6.10
C TYR A 12 4.40 3.23 7.61
N SER A 13 5.40 2.57 8.22
CA SER A 13 5.50 2.41 9.68
C SER A 13 6.49 3.42 10.26
N ASP A 14 6.23 3.89 11.48
CA ASP A 14 7.17 4.74 12.23
C ASP A 14 8.20 3.98 13.07
N GLY A 15 8.23 2.64 13.00
CA GLY A 15 9.12 1.80 13.82
C GLY A 15 8.60 1.51 15.23
N LYS A 16 7.41 2.03 15.60
CA LYS A 16 6.78 1.85 16.93
C LYS A 16 5.47 1.08 16.87
N GLY A 17 5.20 0.45 15.73
CA GLY A 17 3.96 -0.29 15.46
C GLY A 17 2.81 0.58 14.95
N ASN A 18 3.03 1.88 14.71
CA ASN A 18 2.03 2.74 14.09
C ASN A 18 2.19 2.74 12.58
N ILE A 19 1.07 2.69 11.85
CA ILE A 19 1.03 2.72 10.39
C ILE A 19 0.24 3.94 9.93
N TYR A 20 0.78 4.63 8.92
CA TYR A 20 0.24 5.88 8.40
C TYR A 20 0.12 5.84 6.89
N GLU A 21 -0.84 6.59 6.35
CA GLU A 21 -0.92 6.90 4.93
C GLU A 21 -0.07 8.14 4.61
N ASP A 22 0.82 8.03 3.62
CA ASP A 22 1.49 9.19 3.03
C ASP A 22 0.66 9.72 1.84
N ARG A 23 -0.09 10.80 2.08
CA ARG A 23 -0.95 11.42 1.06
C ARG A 23 -0.19 12.16 -0.05
N SER A 24 1.14 12.25 0.05
CA SER A 24 1.99 12.77 -1.02
C SER A 24 2.40 11.70 -2.04
N LEU A 25 2.19 10.42 -1.74
CA LEU A 25 2.63 9.28 -2.55
C LEU A 25 1.51 8.28 -2.82
N PHE A 26 1.40 7.82 -4.06
CA PHE A 26 0.52 6.69 -4.40
C PHE A 26 1.20 5.35 -4.14
N ALA A 27 0.42 4.34 -3.75
CA ALA A 27 0.87 2.97 -3.76
C ALA A 27 1.10 2.49 -5.19
N VAL A 28 2.14 1.68 -5.38
CA VAL A 28 2.53 1.13 -6.68
C VAL A 28 2.79 -0.36 -6.55
N GLY A 29 2.49 -1.10 -7.62
CA GLY A 29 3.00 -2.45 -7.78
C GLY A 29 4.41 -2.42 -8.39
N ARG A 30 5.18 -3.49 -8.18
CA ARG A 30 6.50 -3.66 -8.80
C ARG A 30 6.62 -5.03 -9.45
N SER A 31 7.00 -5.05 -10.72
CA SER A 31 7.35 -6.25 -11.46
C SER A 31 8.76 -6.10 -12.01
N GLY A 32 9.72 -6.86 -11.45
CA GLY A 32 11.14 -6.67 -11.75
C GLY A 32 11.61 -5.25 -11.41
N HIS A 33 12.02 -4.49 -12.43
CA HIS A 33 12.49 -3.11 -12.32
C HIS A 33 11.43 -2.05 -12.66
N GLU A 34 10.21 -2.48 -13.00
CA GLU A 34 9.13 -1.57 -13.40
C GLU A 34 8.13 -1.37 -12.28
N PHE A 35 7.70 -0.12 -12.12
CA PHE A 35 6.63 0.28 -11.22
C PHE A 35 5.39 0.60 -12.04
N TYR A 36 4.23 0.18 -11.54
CA TYR A 36 2.95 0.45 -12.17
C TYR A 36 1.94 0.97 -11.15
N PRO A 37 0.99 1.82 -11.57
CA PRO A 37 -0.07 2.30 -10.69
C PRO A 37 -0.88 1.11 -10.17
N LEU A 38 -1.19 1.14 -8.88
CA LEU A 38 -2.08 0.18 -8.25
C LEU A 38 -3.47 0.79 -8.10
N TYR A 39 -4.51 0.02 -8.37
CA TYR A 39 -5.89 0.46 -8.20
C TYR A 39 -6.65 -0.42 -7.22
N LEU A 40 -7.58 0.17 -6.47
CA LEU A 40 -8.30 -0.53 -5.40
C LEU A 40 -9.12 -1.73 -5.91
N ASP A 41 -9.58 -1.68 -7.18
CA ASP A 41 -10.30 -2.76 -7.85
C ASP A 41 -9.41 -3.94 -8.30
N GLU A 42 -8.08 -3.81 -8.17
CA GLU A 42 -7.08 -4.87 -8.41
C GLU A 42 -6.56 -5.50 -7.11
N MET A 43 -7.04 -5.02 -5.96
CA MET A 43 -6.61 -5.45 -4.64
C MET A 43 -7.68 -6.32 -3.98
N ILE A 44 -7.24 -7.21 -3.08
CA ILE A 44 -8.16 -7.88 -2.15
C ILE A 44 -8.29 -7.04 -0.89
N PRO A 45 -9.49 -6.94 -0.29
CA PRO A 45 -9.63 -6.30 1.00
C PRO A 45 -8.89 -7.09 2.08
N LEU A 46 -8.45 -6.39 3.12
CA LEU A 46 -7.88 -7.04 4.29
C LEU A 46 -8.97 -7.93 4.94
N PRO A 47 -8.67 -9.19 5.34
CA PRO A 47 -9.65 -10.03 5.98
C PRO A 47 -10.15 -9.45 7.30
N GLU A 48 -11.38 -9.79 7.68
CA GLU A 48 -11.94 -9.39 8.97
C GLU A 48 -11.04 -9.86 10.13
N GLY A 49 -10.81 -8.97 11.10
CA GLY A 49 -9.96 -9.23 12.26
C GLY A 49 -8.45 -9.26 11.96
N SER A 50 -8.03 -8.93 10.75
CA SER A 50 -6.61 -8.77 10.41
C SER A 50 -6.17 -7.31 10.57
N ASP A 51 -4.92 -7.13 10.98
CA ASP A 51 -4.24 -5.84 11.07
C ASP A 51 -2.94 -5.86 10.27
N LEU A 52 -2.47 -4.69 9.85
CA LEU A 52 -1.13 -4.52 9.30
C LEU A 52 -0.12 -4.38 10.45
N PHE A 53 1.04 -5.02 10.31
CA PHE A 53 2.13 -4.93 11.28
C PHE A 53 3.48 -4.81 10.59
N GLU A 54 4.38 -4.05 11.22
CA GLU A 54 5.77 -4.02 10.83
C GLU A 54 6.47 -5.32 11.25
N LEU A 55 7.33 -5.84 10.36
CA LEU A 55 8.26 -6.91 10.70
C LEU A 55 9.58 -6.30 11.20
N PRO A 56 9.99 -6.52 12.46
CA PRO A 56 11.23 -5.96 12.99
C PRO A 56 12.44 -6.28 12.11
N GLY A 57 13.22 -5.25 11.77
CA GLY A 57 14.43 -5.38 10.96
C GLY A 57 14.18 -5.58 9.46
N ARG A 58 12.92 -5.58 8.98
CA ARG A 58 12.62 -5.59 7.55
C ARG A 58 12.87 -4.20 6.97
N LYS A 59 13.71 -4.14 5.93
CA LYS A 59 13.88 -2.94 5.10
C LYS A 59 13.10 -3.10 3.80
N THR A 60 12.49 -2.02 3.34
CA THR A 60 11.90 -1.94 1.99
C THR A 60 13.00 -2.11 0.94
N VAL A 61 12.70 -2.86 -0.13
CA VAL A 61 13.59 -3.13 -1.27
C VAL A 61 13.02 -2.61 -2.57
#